data_AF-A0A920PV78-F1
#
_entry.id   AF-A0A920PV78-F1
#
_cell.length_a   1.000
_cell.length_b   1.000
_cell.length_c   1.000
_cell.angle_alpha   90.00
_cell.angle_beta   90.00
_cell.angle_gamma   90.00
#
_symmetry.space_group_name_H-M   'P 1'
#
loop_
_entity.id
_entity.type
_entity.pdbx_description
1 polymer ?
#
loop_
_entity_poly.entity_id
_entity_poly.type
_entity_poly.pdbx_seq_one_letter_code
_entity_poly.pdbx_strand_id
1 'polypeptide(L)'
;MRVAGGSEKGRRLKGAVTSNTRATTERVRAAIFNILDPNLYQGGRVLDLFSGTGSLGIEALSHGADWVDFVEWDRRQSAVITSNLESTGLTAKAKVHRLDVFQALQTLPGNYDLALMDPPYKMGNLDNLMEQVSARPV
;
A
#
# COMPACT_ATOMS: atom_id res chain seq x y z
N MET A 1 -3.55 2.89 15.02
CA MET A 1 -4.41 2.19 14.04
C MET A 1 -4.27 0.69 14.24
N ARG A 2 -5.13 -0.13 13.64
CA ARG A 2 -4.97 -1.59 13.61
C ARG A 2 -5.26 -2.16 12.22
N VAL A 3 -4.80 -3.38 11.98
CA VAL A 3 -5.18 -4.19 10.81
C VAL A 3 -6.66 -4.57 10.95
N ALA A 4 -7.47 -4.35 9.91
CA ALA A 4 -8.92 -4.43 10.02
C ALA A 4 -9.47 -5.86 9.83
N GLY A 5 -8.84 -6.67 8.98
CA GLY A 5 -9.25 -8.00 8.58
C GLY A 5 -8.08 -8.91 8.23
N GLY A 6 -8.37 -10.10 7.70
CA GLY A 6 -7.37 -11.09 7.30
C GLY A 6 -6.65 -11.81 8.46
N SER A 7 -5.52 -12.43 8.16
CA SER A 7 -4.73 -13.25 9.10
C SER A 7 -4.14 -12.45 10.26
N GLU A 8 -3.80 -11.17 10.02
CA GLU A 8 -3.17 -10.30 11.01
C GLU A 8 -4.16 -9.33 11.69
N LYS A 9 -5.47 -9.61 11.60
CA LYS A 9 -6.54 -8.77 12.16
C LYS A 9 -6.27 -8.38 13.61
N GLY A 10 -6.48 -7.10 13.92
CA GLY A 10 -6.36 -6.55 15.27
C GLY A 10 -4.95 -6.18 15.71
N ARG A 11 -3.90 -6.53 14.94
CA ARG A 11 -2.53 -6.07 15.21
C ARG A 11 -2.43 -4.56 15.16
N ARG A 12 -1.64 -3.98 16.07
CA ARG A 12 -1.44 -2.53 16.15
C ARG A 12 -0.51 -2.06 15.03
N LEU A 13 -0.88 -0.94 14.41
CA LEU A 13 -0.07 -0.23 13.43
C LEU A 13 0.26 1.16 13.96
N LYS A 14 1.54 1.53 13.80
CA LYS A 14 2.04 2.88 14.03
C LYS A 14 1.41 3.86 13.04
N GLY A 15 1.20 5.09 13.52
CA GLY A 15 0.57 6.16 12.76
C GLY A 15 1.56 6.97 11.92
N ALA A 16 1.01 7.84 11.07
CA ALA A 16 1.79 8.76 10.26
C ALA A 16 2.57 9.72 11.17
N VAL A 17 3.81 10.03 10.78
CA VAL A 17 4.66 10.96 11.54
C VAL A 17 4.24 12.43 11.33
N THR A 18 3.57 12.72 10.21
CA THR A 18 3.09 14.05 9.85
C THR A 18 1.62 14.26 10.24
N SER A 19 1.35 15.34 10.98
CA SER A 19 0.02 15.68 11.52
C SER A 19 -1.01 16.12 10.47
N ASN A 20 -0.57 16.46 9.26
CA ASN A 20 -1.45 16.98 8.21
C ASN A 20 -2.02 15.91 7.27
N THR A 21 -1.76 14.64 7.56
CA THR A 21 -2.20 13.50 6.74
C THR A 21 -3.44 12.87 7.37
N ARG A 22 -4.57 12.91 6.66
CA ARG A 22 -5.76 12.15 7.07
C ARG A 22 -5.47 10.67 6.85
N ALA A 23 -5.33 9.92 7.93
CA ALA A 23 -5.14 8.49 7.82
C ALA A 23 -6.42 7.80 7.34
N THR A 24 -6.30 6.92 6.36
CA THR A 24 -7.40 6.03 5.95
C THR A 24 -7.85 5.20 7.15
N THR A 25 -9.13 5.35 7.51
CA THR A 25 -9.65 4.76 8.74
C THR A 25 -9.73 3.24 8.63
N GLU A 26 -9.70 2.55 9.78
CA GLU A 26 -9.87 1.08 9.83
C GLU A 26 -11.18 0.64 9.15
N ARG A 27 -12.26 1.41 9.33
CA ARG A 27 -13.56 1.17 8.68
C ARG A 27 -13.47 1.29 7.16
N VAL A 28 -12.75 2.28 6.65
CA VAL A 28 -12.57 2.47 5.19
C VAL A 28 -11.72 1.35 4.61
N ARG A 29 -10.62 0.96 5.26
CA ARG A 29 -9.81 -0.20 4.83
C ARG A 29 -10.63 -1.48 4.80
N ALA A 30 -11.38 -1.78 5.86
CA ALA A 30 -12.26 -2.95 5.90
C ALA A 30 -13.29 -2.93 4.76
N ALA A 31 -13.90 -1.77 4.48
CA ALA A 31 -14.86 -1.63 3.41
C ALA A 31 -14.24 -1.88 2.02
N ILE A 32 -13.05 -1.35 1.76
CA ILE A 32 -12.33 -1.56 0.49
C ILE A 32 -12.12 -3.05 0.24
N PHE A 33 -11.52 -3.78 1.19
CA PHE A 33 -11.24 -5.22 1.00
C PHE A 33 -12.48 -6.11 1.06
N ASN A 34 -13.62 -5.60 1.55
CA ASN A 34 -14.91 -6.27 1.47
C ASN A 34 -15.61 -6.06 0.11
N ILE A 35 -15.26 -4.99 -0.63
CA ILE A 35 -15.82 -4.67 -1.94
C ILE A 35 -14.96 -5.27 -3.07
N LEU A 36 -13.64 -5.24 -2.93
CA LEU A 36 -12.72 -5.79 -3.92
C LEU A 36 -12.94 -7.30 -4.10
N ASP A 37 -12.97 -7.75 -5.35
CA ASP A 37 -12.93 -9.18 -5.67
C ASP A 37 -11.60 -9.76 -5.16
N PRO A 38 -11.64 -10.78 -4.26
CA PRO A 38 -10.43 -11.41 -3.75
C PRO A 38 -9.50 -11.95 -4.84
N ASN A 39 -10.02 -12.35 -6.00
CA ASN A 39 -9.21 -12.86 -7.11
C ASN A 39 -8.25 -11.82 -7.70
N LEU A 40 -8.46 -10.52 -7.43
CA LEU A 40 -7.58 -9.44 -7.88
C LEU A 40 -6.28 -9.35 -7.06
N TYR A 41 -6.20 -9.97 -5.89
CA TYR A 41 -5.04 -9.82 -5.01
C TYR A 41 -4.62 -11.07 -4.26
N GLN A 42 -5.51 -12.04 -4.02
CA GLN A 42 -5.15 -13.28 -3.30
C GLN A 42 -4.22 -14.14 -4.16
N GLY A 43 -3.08 -14.53 -3.59
CA GLY A 43 -2.01 -15.22 -4.33
C GLY A 43 -1.30 -14.32 -5.36
N GLY A 44 -1.63 -13.03 -5.41
CA GLY A 44 -1.11 -12.07 -6.37
C GLY A 44 -0.09 -11.10 -5.78
N ARG A 45 0.40 -10.20 -6.63
CA ARG A 45 1.31 -9.11 -6.29
C ARG A 45 0.55 -7.78 -6.29
N VAL A 46 0.64 -7.04 -5.19
CA VAL A 46 0.01 -5.72 -5.06
C VAL A 46 1.07 -4.62 -5.04
N LEU A 47 0.77 -3.48 -5.66
CA LEU A 47 1.59 -2.28 -5.63
C LEU A 47 0.88 -1.18 -4.83
N ASP A 48 1.48 -0.68 -3.76
CA ASP A 48 0.94 0.41 -2.92
C ASP A 48 1.70 1.71 -3.22
N LEU A 49 1.19 2.54 -4.13
CA LEU A 49 1.91 3.65 -4.77
C LEU A 49 2.04 4.92 -3.90
N PHE A 50 1.22 5.04 -2.85
CA PHE A 50 1.26 6.15 -1.89
C PHE A 50 1.13 5.59 -0.47
N SER A 51 2.09 4.75 -0.11
CA SER A 51 1.92 3.83 1.02
C SER A 51 1.70 4.54 2.35
N GLY A 52 2.27 5.72 2.58
CA GLY A 52 2.13 6.43 3.86
C GLY A 52 2.61 5.57 5.03
N THR A 53 1.69 5.10 5.87
CA THR A 53 2.01 4.17 6.98
C THR A 53 2.04 2.69 6.56
N GLY A 54 1.76 2.40 5.29
CA GLY A 54 1.67 1.06 4.71
C GLY A 54 0.35 0.35 5.03
N SER A 55 -0.64 1.08 5.54
CA SER A 55 -1.83 0.44 6.11
C SER A 55 -2.70 -0.29 5.09
N LEU A 56 -2.72 0.15 3.83
CA LEU A 56 -3.49 -0.50 2.76
C LEU A 56 -2.76 -1.74 2.23
N GLY A 57 -1.47 -1.64 1.90
CA GLY A 57 -0.69 -2.81 1.50
C GLY A 57 -0.58 -3.89 2.59
N ILE A 58 -0.51 -3.51 3.87
CA ILE A 58 -0.57 -4.48 4.98
C ILE A 58 -1.93 -5.19 5.04
N GLU A 59 -3.02 -4.48 4.74
CA GLU A 59 -4.35 -5.08 4.66
C GLU A 59 -4.43 -6.08 3.51
N ALA A 60 -3.83 -5.77 2.34
CA ALA A 60 -3.71 -6.71 1.23
C ALA A 60 -2.97 -7.99 1.62
N LEU A 61 -1.81 -7.86 2.28
CA LEU A 61 -1.07 -9.02 2.79
C LEU A 61 -1.88 -9.84 3.78
N SER A 62 -2.56 -9.17 4.72
CA SER A 62 -3.41 -9.83 5.71
C SER A 62 -4.56 -10.60 5.04
N HIS A 63 -5.11 -10.08 3.94
CA HIS A 63 -6.19 -10.70 3.18
C HIS A 63 -5.75 -11.77 2.17
N GLY A 64 -4.45 -12.06 2.06
CA GLY A 64 -3.92 -13.18 1.28
C GLY A 64 -3.12 -12.80 0.04
N ALA A 65 -2.71 -11.54 -0.13
CA ALA A 65 -1.71 -11.21 -1.14
C ALA A 65 -0.36 -11.91 -0.83
N ASP A 66 0.32 -12.37 -1.88
CA ASP A 66 1.59 -13.07 -1.75
C ASP A 66 2.76 -12.10 -1.65
N TRP A 67 2.65 -10.95 -2.30
CA TRP A 67 3.68 -9.92 -2.26
C TRP A 67 3.09 -8.52 -2.32
N VAL A 68 3.70 -7.57 -1.59
CA VAL A 68 3.40 -6.15 -1.74
C VAL A 68 4.66 -5.30 -1.87
N ASP A 69 4.72 -4.52 -2.94
CA ASP A 69 5.71 -3.45 -3.11
C ASP A 69 5.11 -2.12 -2.61
N PHE A 70 5.71 -1.54 -1.58
CA PHE A 70 5.31 -0.27 -0.98
C PHE A 70 6.17 0.87 -1.54
N VAL A 71 5.55 1.90 -2.11
CA VAL A 71 6.23 3.09 -2.62
C VAL A 71 5.92 4.27 -1.69
N GLU A 72 6.97 4.84 -1.09
CA GLU A 72 6.86 5.99 -0.19
C GLU A 72 8.14 6.81 -0.22
N TRP A 73 8.05 8.10 -0.55
CA TRP A 73 9.21 8.96 -0.71
C TRP A 73 9.72 9.56 0.61
N ASP A 74 8.85 9.79 1.62
CA ASP A 74 9.26 10.32 2.92
C ASP A 74 9.94 9.21 3.75
N ARG A 75 11.24 9.39 4.00
CA ARG A 75 12.07 8.46 4.77
C ARG A 75 11.48 8.07 6.13
N ARG A 76 10.81 9.00 6.84
CA ARG A 76 10.21 8.74 8.15
C ARG A 76 8.99 7.85 8.01
N GLN A 77 8.21 8.04 6.95
CA GLN A 77 7.06 7.18 6.64
C GLN A 77 7.52 5.80 6.18
N SER A 78 8.54 5.70 5.32
CA SER A 78 9.13 4.40 4.96
C SER A 78 9.60 3.61 6.19
N ALA A 79 10.22 4.27 7.17
CA ALA A 79 10.61 3.64 8.43
C ALA A 79 9.41 3.17 9.28
N VAL A 80 8.29 3.89 9.24
CA VAL A 80 7.03 3.45 9.86
C VAL A 80 6.50 2.20 9.17
N ILE A 81 6.52 2.14 7.83
CA ILE A 81 6.10 0.95 7.06
C ILE A 81 6.94 -0.25 7.48
N THR A 82 8.27 -0.13 7.46
CA THR A 82 9.17 -1.22 7.87
C THR A 82 8.87 -1.71 9.28
N SER A 83 8.71 -0.80 10.24
CA SER A 83 8.40 -1.20 11.61
C SER A 83 7.02 -1.84 11.76
N ASN A 84 6.03 -1.41 10.96
CA ASN A 84 4.73 -2.05 10.93
C ASN A 84 4.82 -3.48 10.37
N LEU A 85 5.53 -3.69 9.26
CA LEU A 85 5.77 -5.00 8.65
C LEU A 85 6.46 -5.97 9.61
N GLU A 86 7.45 -5.50 10.36
CA GLU A 86 8.12 -6.30 11.41
C GLU A 86 7.14 -6.70 12.51
N SER A 87 6.33 -5.76 13.00
CA SER A 87 5.37 -6.02 14.09
C SER A 87 4.21 -6.95 13.69
N THR A 88 3.90 -7.01 12.39
CA THR A 88 2.89 -7.90 11.83
C THR A 88 3.47 -9.23 11.36
N GLY A 89 4.80 -9.37 11.30
CA GLY A 89 5.46 -10.58 10.79
C GLY A 89 5.38 -10.73 9.27
N LEU A 90 5.07 -9.66 8.55
CA LEU A 90 4.81 -9.68 7.10
C LEU A 90 6.03 -9.27 6.27
N THR A 91 7.18 -9.00 6.89
CA THR A 91 8.40 -8.53 6.22
C THR A 91 8.85 -9.44 5.06
N ALA A 92 8.66 -10.76 5.16
CA ALA A 92 9.07 -11.69 4.12
C ALA A 92 8.23 -11.60 2.82
N LYS A 93 7.06 -10.96 2.88
CA LYS A 93 6.14 -10.79 1.75
C LYS A 93 6.09 -9.35 1.23
N ALA A 94 7.07 -8.53 1.60
CA ALA A 94 7.00 -7.10 1.36
C ALA A 94 8.36 -6.49 1.01
N LYS A 95 8.31 -5.43 0.21
CA LYS A 95 9.47 -4.56 -0.01
C LYS A 95 9.06 -3.09 0.02
N VAL A 96 9.84 -2.29 0.74
CA VAL A 96 9.63 -0.85 0.85
C VAL A 96 10.62 -0.13 -0.07
N HIS A 97 10.10 0.63 -1.03
CA HIS A 97 10.85 1.41 -2.01
C HIS A 97 10.72 2.88 -1.67
N ARG A 98 11.86 3.49 -1.31
CA ARG A 98 11.92 4.93 -1.04
C ARG A 98 12.12 5.72 -2.32
N LEU A 99 11.07 5.82 -3.12
CA LEU A 99 11.06 6.43 -4.44
C LEU A 99 9.85 7.36 -4.60
N ASP A 100 9.95 8.31 -5.52
CA ASP A 100 8.77 8.99 -6.06
C ASP A 100 7.91 8.01 -6.86
N VAL A 101 6.60 8.23 -6.87
CA VAL A 101 5.63 7.35 -7.51
C VAL A 101 5.87 7.21 -9.03
N PHE A 102 6.19 8.30 -9.73
CA PHE A 102 6.46 8.27 -11.17
C PHE A 102 7.76 7.54 -11.46
N GLN A 103 8.77 7.73 -10.61
CA GLN A 103 10.01 6.96 -10.70
C GLN A 103 9.77 5.46 -10.47
N ALA A 104 8.93 5.10 -9.49
CA ALA A 104 8.59 3.71 -9.22
C ALA A 104 7.88 3.05 -10.43
N LEU A 105 6.95 3.77 -11.06
CA LEU A 105 6.26 3.31 -12.28
C LEU A 105 7.18 3.14 -13.50
N GLN A 106 8.39 3.72 -13.50
CA GLN A 106 9.38 3.50 -14.56
C GLN A 106 10.39 2.41 -14.22
N THR A 107 10.69 2.21 -12.93
CA THR A 107 11.86 1.43 -12.50
C THR A 107 11.51 0.09 -11.88
N LEU A 108 10.31 -0.07 -11.30
CA LEU A 108 9.92 -1.33 -10.68
C LEU A 108 9.63 -2.37 -11.77
N PRO A 109 10.28 -3.55 -11.72
CA PRO A 109 10.04 -4.61 -12.68
C PRO A 109 8.83 -5.47 -12.28
N GLY A 110 8.12 -5.97 -13.29
CA GLY A 110 7.07 -6.97 -13.15
C GLY A 110 5.65 -6.43 -13.28
N ASN A 111 4.73 -7.39 -13.31
CA ASN A 111 3.29 -7.19 -13.37
C ASN A 111 2.71 -7.28 -11.96
N TYR A 112 1.60 -6.59 -11.75
CA TYR A 112 0.91 -6.49 -10.47
C TYR A 112 -0.56 -6.71 -10.73
N ASP A 113 -1.22 -7.55 -9.94
CA ASP A 113 -2.64 -7.87 -10.12
C ASP A 113 -3.54 -6.73 -9.60
N LEU A 114 -3.02 -5.92 -8.67
CA LEU A 114 -3.73 -4.78 -8.06
C LEU A 114 -2.76 -3.64 -7.74
N ALA A 115 -3.14 -2.43 -8.12
CA ALA A 115 -2.50 -1.20 -7.67
C ALA A 115 -3.42 -0.42 -6.71
N LEU A 116 -2.90 -0.11 -5.52
CA LEU A 116 -3.55 0.73 -4.51
C LEU A 116 -2.99 2.15 -4.59
N MET A 117 -3.88 3.13 -4.67
CA MET A 117 -3.53 4.55 -4.81
C MET A 117 -4.40 5.41 -3.90
N ASP A 118 -3.78 6.04 -2.90
CA ASP A 118 -4.39 7.06 -2.03
C ASP A 118 -3.57 8.37 -2.14
N PRO A 119 -3.60 9.05 -3.32
CA PRO A 119 -2.78 10.23 -3.57
C PRO A 119 -3.23 11.42 -2.71
N PRO A 120 -2.32 12.34 -2.38
CA PRO A 120 -2.69 13.55 -1.64
C PRO A 120 -3.62 14.45 -2.48
N TYR A 121 -4.67 15.01 -1.85
CA TYR A 121 -5.69 15.84 -2.52
C TYR A 121 -5.17 16.99 -3.40
N LYS A 122 -3.97 17.52 -3.11
CA LYS A 122 -3.39 18.65 -3.85
C LYS A 122 -2.46 18.22 -4.99
N MET A 123 -2.48 16.95 -5.39
CA MET A 123 -1.66 16.44 -6.48
C MET A 123 -2.24 16.87 -7.84
N GLY A 124 -1.54 17.77 -8.55
CA GLY A 124 -1.98 18.30 -9.84
C GLY A 124 -1.82 17.35 -11.04
N ASN A 125 -1.16 16.20 -10.87
CA ASN A 125 -0.76 15.30 -11.96
C ASN A 125 -1.43 13.91 -11.91
N LEU A 126 -2.66 13.84 -11.38
CA LEU A 126 -3.35 12.56 -11.21
C LEU A 126 -3.69 11.90 -12.56
N ASP A 127 -4.10 12.67 -13.56
CA ASP A 127 -4.44 12.13 -14.88
C ASP A 127 -3.25 11.43 -15.55
N ASN A 128 -2.08 12.07 -15.51
CA ASN A 128 -0.83 11.49 -16.02
C ASN A 128 -0.45 10.21 -15.25
N LEU A 129 -0.65 10.21 -13.93
CA LEU A 129 -0.40 9.01 -13.12
C LEU A 129 -1.29 7.84 -13.54
N MET A 130 -2.59 8.10 -13.75
CA MET A 130 -3.54 7.08 -14.21
C MET A 130 -3.17 6.53 -15.59
N GLU A 131 -2.69 7.39 -16.50
CA GLU A 131 -2.20 6.98 -17.81
C GLU A 131 -0.98 6.06 -17.69
N GLN A 132 0.00 6.41 -16.84
CA GLN A 132 1.17 5.55 -16.63
C GLN A 132 0.84 4.21 -15.97
N VAL A 133 -0.11 4.19 -15.03
CA VAL A 133 -0.57 2.94 -14.39
C VAL A 133 -1.27 2.05 -15.40
N SER A 134 -2.16 2.60 -16.24
CA SER A 134 -2.88 1.83 -17.25
C SER A 134 -1.99 1.35 -18.41
N ALA A 135 -0.91 2.06 -18.71
CA ALA A 135 0.09 1.65 -19.68
C ALA A 135 0.96 0.47 -19.21
N ARG A 136 0.96 0.15 -17.90
CA ARG A 136 1.62 -1.04 -17.37
C ARG A 136 0.66 -2.23 -17.45
N PRO A 137 1.14 -3.41 -17.88
CA PRO A 137 0.36 -4.63 -17.75
C PRO A 137 0.15 -4.92 -16.25
N VAL A 138 -1.07 -4.66 -15.79
CA VAL A 138 -1.66 -5.16 -14.55
C VAL A 138 -2.04 -6.61 -14.82
#